data_AF-A0A7H8R0B2-F1
#
_entry.id   AF-A0A7H8R0B2-F1
#
_cell.length_a   1.000
_cell.length_b   1.000
_cell.length_c   1.000
_cell.angle_alpha   90.00
_cell.angle_beta   90.00
_cell.angle_gamma   90.00
#
_symmetry.space_group_name_H-M   'P 1'
#
loop_
_entity.id
_entity.type
_entity.pdbx_description
1 polymer ?
#
loop_
_entity_poly.entity_id
_entity_poly.type
_entity_poly.pdbx_seq_one_letter_code
_entity_poly.pdbx_strand_id
1 'polypeptide(L)'
;MLQLLVPPEAWRHMLRATLRECTYLPDPIAKTYMRQYVLHRYRAKAAVFDAKYQELAQNLPMPQSTSPVAENTSTSTSTSIERQIRLRRSGRKLLRLLEHANEGYKKALERVLMLSYGRIGVKQHKLYSALLRDTGDAKQLNTNKDVEEILAKNCGCRFNKDWQPPKVLVEVLKAQRNSPYVQVDRSTRFKFNPKLQIPTLNSWLKPMPEVRLRNLKRQWYNRAKSSVLPPLDPSEWDILVGLLRGTVPWRPPVRRQKVPSPLTPPPTELSPLESFLLQGAQKGVTFDPYVDERPHRITRRFMVRVWEKIYHRSPLRVETPQGIRYKFPTDRRSPPLTLAVRSEEANCLFDGVDQYGRIVESRTQ
;
A
#
# COMPACT_ATOMS: atom_id res chain seq x y z
N MET A 1 -4.22 -0.57 42.11
CA MET A 1 -4.43 -0.22 40.69
C MET A 1 -3.09 -0.02 40.01
N LEU A 2 -2.39 -1.11 39.67
CA LEU A 2 -0.97 -1.09 39.28
C LEU A 2 -0.80 -1.12 37.75
N GLN A 3 -0.20 -0.04 37.23
CA GLN A 3 0.68 0.05 36.07
C GLN A 3 0.31 -0.82 34.83
N LEU A 4 -0.55 -0.29 33.97
CA LEU A 4 -0.73 -0.75 32.58
C LEU A 4 0.47 -0.35 31.66
N LEU A 5 1.71 -0.43 32.15
CA LEU A 5 2.88 -0.33 31.29
C LEU A 5 3.17 -1.69 30.69
N VAL A 6 3.20 -1.75 29.36
CA VAL A 6 3.56 -2.98 28.64
C VAL A 6 5.06 -3.26 28.89
N PRO A 7 5.44 -4.43 29.43
CA PRO A 7 6.84 -4.71 29.74
C PRO A 7 7.70 -4.65 28.46
N PRO A 8 8.98 -4.25 28.58
CA PRO A 8 9.89 -4.13 27.43
C PRO A 8 10.04 -5.46 26.68
N GLU A 9 9.94 -6.58 27.39
CA GLU A 9 9.96 -7.93 26.83
C GLU A 9 8.84 -8.16 25.84
N ALA A 10 7.62 -7.70 26.12
CA ALA A 10 6.48 -7.87 25.22
C ALA A 10 6.70 -7.16 23.87
N TRP A 11 7.39 -6.01 23.86
CA TRP A 11 7.76 -5.32 22.62
C TRP A 11 8.82 -6.09 21.84
N ARG A 12 9.82 -6.67 22.54
CA ARG A 12 10.85 -7.54 21.93
C ARG A 12 10.22 -8.80 21.34
N HIS A 13 9.28 -9.43 22.04
CA HIS A 13 8.53 -10.58 21.54
C HIS A 13 7.72 -10.24 20.30
N MET A 14 7.02 -9.11 20.29
CA MET A 14 6.26 -8.66 19.12
C MET A 14 7.17 -8.35 17.92
N LEU A 15 8.32 -7.71 18.15
CA LEU A 15 9.32 -7.49 17.11
C LEU A 15 9.84 -8.83 16.56
N ARG A 16 10.25 -9.77 17.41
CA ARG A 16 10.73 -11.09 16.99
C ARG A 16 9.66 -11.86 16.22
N ALA A 17 8.41 -11.83 16.67
CA ALA A 17 7.29 -12.47 15.97
C ALA A 17 7.09 -11.88 14.58
N THR A 18 7.03 -10.55 14.45
CA THR A 18 6.88 -9.89 13.14
C THR A 18 8.06 -10.17 12.21
N LEU A 19 9.30 -10.18 12.71
CA LEU A 19 10.49 -10.53 11.92
C LEU A 19 10.48 -12.00 11.48
N ARG A 20 10.02 -12.91 12.33
CA ARG A 20 9.83 -14.33 11.96
C ARG A 20 8.81 -14.46 10.84
N GLU A 21 7.65 -13.82 10.94
CA GLU A 21 6.65 -13.86 9.86
C GLU A 21 7.16 -13.25 8.55
N CYS A 22 8.03 -12.23 8.58
CA CYS A 22 8.66 -11.72 7.36
C CYS A 22 9.52 -12.77 6.63
N THR A 23 10.13 -13.71 7.36
CA THR A 23 10.96 -14.77 6.73
C THR A 23 10.14 -15.80 5.96
N TYR A 24 8.87 -15.97 6.34
CA TYR A 24 7.93 -16.91 5.72
C TYR A 24 7.16 -16.33 4.54
N LEU A 25 7.42 -15.08 4.14
CA LEU A 25 6.77 -14.52 2.95
C LEU A 25 7.17 -15.31 1.70
N PRO A 26 6.28 -15.52 0.72
CA PRO A 26 6.62 -16.31 -0.47
C PRO A 26 7.51 -15.56 -1.46
N ASP A 27 7.52 -14.24 -1.46
CA ASP A 27 8.22 -13.40 -2.44
C ASP A 27 9.58 -12.90 -1.90
N PRO A 28 10.68 -12.98 -2.69
CA PRO A 28 12.02 -12.61 -2.22
C PRO A 28 12.17 -11.12 -1.94
N ILE A 29 11.55 -10.24 -2.74
CA ILE A 29 11.59 -8.78 -2.56
C ILE A 29 10.75 -8.40 -1.33
N ALA A 30 9.59 -9.03 -1.15
CA ALA A 30 8.75 -8.79 0.01
C ALA A 30 9.43 -9.21 1.31
N LYS A 31 10.17 -10.33 1.35
CA LYS A 31 10.96 -10.74 2.51
C LYS A 31 11.94 -9.66 2.96
N THR A 32 12.76 -9.17 2.04
CA THR A 32 13.82 -8.19 2.34
C THR A 32 13.22 -6.84 2.71
N TYR A 33 12.27 -6.36 1.91
CA TYR A 33 11.59 -5.09 2.16
C TYR A 33 10.82 -5.08 3.48
N MET A 34 10.01 -6.11 3.77
CA MET A 34 9.22 -6.13 4.99
C MET A 34 10.09 -6.24 6.24
N ARG A 35 11.18 -7.00 6.18
CA ARG A 35 12.16 -7.03 7.28
C ARG A 35 12.71 -5.63 7.57
N GLN A 36 13.14 -4.89 6.54
CA GLN A 36 13.65 -3.53 6.70
C GLN A 36 12.56 -2.56 7.17
N TYR A 37 11.35 -2.67 6.61
CA TYR A 37 10.19 -1.86 6.98
C TYR A 37 9.81 -2.03 8.45
N VAL A 38 9.80 -3.27 8.95
CA VAL A 38 9.57 -3.58 10.36
C VAL A 38 10.67 -2.96 11.23
N LEU A 39 11.94 -3.21 10.92
CA LEU A 39 13.05 -2.64 11.69
C LEU A 39 13.00 -1.11 11.75
N HIS A 40 12.82 -0.45 10.60
CA HIS A 40 12.72 1.00 10.53
C HIS A 40 11.55 1.52 11.36
N ARG A 41 10.39 0.87 11.28
CA ARG A 41 9.20 1.27 12.04
C ARG A 41 9.41 1.16 13.55
N TYR A 42 9.99 0.06 14.04
CA TYR A 42 10.26 -0.12 15.47
C TYR A 42 11.34 0.85 15.95
N ARG A 43 12.43 1.03 15.19
CA ARG A 43 13.50 2.00 15.50
C ARG A 43 12.97 3.44 15.54
N ALA A 44 12.18 3.85 14.55
CA ALA A 44 11.60 5.19 14.54
C ALA A 44 10.67 5.45 15.72
N LYS A 45 9.96 4.43 16.24
CA LYS A 45 9.12 4.59 17.44
C LYS A 45 9.92 4.53 18.74
N ALA A 46 11.04 3.79 18.76
CA ALA A 46 11.99 3.78 19.88
C ALA A 46 12.74 5.12 19.98
N ALA A 47 13.24 5.69 18.89
CA ALA A 47 13.96 6.97 18.93
C ALA A 47 13.08 8.13 19.47
N VAL A 48 11.79 8.16 19.11
CA VAL A 48 10.84 9.14 19.66
C VAL A 48 10.56 8.90 21.15
N PHE A 49 10.74 7.66 21.62
CA PHE A 49 10.70 7.37 23.05
C PHE A 49 11.95 7.95 23.70
N ASP A 50 13.15 7.56 23.24
CA ASP A 50 14.43 7.99 23.80
C ASP A 50 14.57 9.51 23.89
N ALA A 51 14.22 10.24 22.81
CA ALA A 51 14.24 11.70 22.79
C ALA A 51 13.33 12.33 23.87
N LYS A 52 12.11 11.77 24.05
CA LYS A 52 11.18 12.27 25.07
C LYS A 52 11.70 12.00 26.49
N TYR A 53 12.38 10.88 26.71
CA TYR A 53 12.99 10.58 28.01
C TYR A 53 14.17 11.50 28.31
N GLN A 54 14.98 11.84 27.30
CA GLN A 54 16.08 12.80 27.44
C GLN A 54 15.56 14.20 27.75
N GLU A 55 14.51 14.66 27.07
CA GLU A 55 13.84 15.94 27.37
C GLU A 55 13.30 15.96 28.81
N LEU A 56 12.67 14.87 29.28
CA LEU A 56 12.19 14.78 30.66
C LEU A 56 13.33 14.76 31.68
N ALA A 57 14.44 14.08 31.37
CA ALA A 57 15.60 14.02 32.25
C ALA A 57 16.30 15.38 32.39
N GLN A 58 16.33 16.19 31.33
CA GLN A 58 16.89 17.55 31.35
C GLN A 58 16.02 18.56 32.10
N ASN A 59 14.71 18.32 32.19
CA ASN A 59 13.76 19.21 32.86
C ASN A 59 13.41 18.77 34.31
N LEU A 60 14.19 17.86 34.91
CA LEU A 60 14.03 17.50 36.32
C LEU A 60 14.52 18.67 37.21
N PRO A 61 13.66 19.23 38.09
CA PRO A 61 14.10 20.26 39.03
C PRO A 61 15.09 19.64 40.03
N MET A 62 16.22 20.31 40.26
CA MET A 62 17.11 20.01 41.38
C MET A 62 16.33 20.18 42.71
N PRO A 63 16.62 19.37 43.74
CA PRO A 63 15.84 19.35 44.97
C PRO A 63 16.17 20.57 45.82
N GLN A 64 15.53 21.70 45.56
CA GLN A 64 15.51 22.83 46.49
C GLN A 64 14.09 23.40 46.57
N SER A 65 13.63 23.50 47.83
CA SER A 65 12.38 24.07 48.37
C SER A 65 11.03 23.42 48.00
N THR A 66 10.53 22.69 49.01
CA THR A 66 9.13 22.52 49.43
C THR A 66 8.11 23.53 48.86
N SER A 67 7.23 23.05 47.98
CA SER A 67 5.87 23.59 47.75
C SER A 67 5.01 22.49 47.09
N PRO A 68 3.81 22.15 47.62
CA PRO A 68 2.99 21.08 47.06
C PRO A 68 2.06 21.66 45.98
N VAL A 69 2.54 21.71 44.73
CA VAL A 69 1.66 21.94 43.58
C VAL A 69 1.38 20.60 42.91
N ALA A 70 0.46 19.86 43.52
CA ALA A 70 -0.06 18.62 42.97
C ALA A 70 -1.30 18.93 42.14
N GLU A 71 -1.21 19.00 40.79
CA GLU A 71 -2.41 18.85 39.96
C GLU A 71 -2.20 18.51 38.45
N ASN A 72 -0.99 18.61 37.86
CA ASN A 72 -0.88 18.48 36.39
C ASN A 72 -0.19 17.20 35.84
N THR A 73 0.31 16.30 36.69
CA THR A 73 1.12 15.13 36.24
C THR A 73 0.28 13.98 35.67
N SER A 74 -1.01 13.91 36.00
CA SER A 74 -1.94 12.83 35.59
C SER A 74 -2.19 12.79 34.06
N THR A 75 -2.18 13.94 33.39
CA THR A 75 -2.41 14.04 31.93
C THR A 75 -1.22 13.50 31.12
N SER A 76 0.00 13.58 31.65
CA SER A 76 1.21 13.09 30.97
C SER A 76 1.31 11.55 30.95
N THR A 77 0.78 10.89 31.98
CA THR A 77 0.82 9.43 32.13
C THR A 77 -0.32 8.76 31.35
N SER A 78 -1.52 9.33 31.34
CA SER A 78 -2.67 8.85 30.54
C SER A 78 -2.37 8.88 29.04
N THR A 79 -1.79 9.98 28.53
CA THR A 79 -1.36 10.11 27.13
C THR A 79 -0.26 9.12 26.76
N SER A 80 0.61 8.73 27.70
CA SER A 80 1.63 7.69 27.51
C SER A 80 1.02 6.29 27.38
N ILE A 81 0.05 5.93 28.23
CA ILE A 81 -0.63 4.62 28.21
C ILE A 81 -1.48 4.48 26.93
N GLU A 82 -2.28 5.49 26.58
CA GLU A 82 -3.06 5.47 25.34
C GLU A 82 -2.17 5.28 24.11
N ARG A 83 -1.02 5.97 24.09
CA ARG A 83 -0.04 5.82 23.02
C ARG A 83 0.51 4.40 22.98
N GLN A 84 0.86 3.78 24.10
CA GLN A 84 1.30 2.38 24.15
C GLN A 84 0.23 1.43 23.63
N ILE A 85 -1.04 1.63 23.99
CA ILE A 85 -2.18 0.85 23.48
C ILE A 85 -2.28 1.00 21.95
N ARG A 86 -2.23 2.22 21.43
CA ARG A 86 -2.27 2.49 19.98
C ARG A 86 -1.10 1.82 19.26
N LEU A 87 0.12 1.92 19.80
CA LEU A 87 1.32 1.28 19.23
C LEU A 87 1.20 -0.24 19.24
N ARG A 88 0.71 -0.85 20.32
CA ARG A 88 0.50 -2.29 20.43
C ARG A 88 -0.56 -2.79 19.46
N ARG A 89 -1.70 -2.09 19.36
CA ARG A 89 -2.75 -2.37 18.35
C ARG A 89 -2.16 -2.28 16.93
N SER A 90 -1.36 -1.26 16.67
CA SER A 90 -0.69 -1.03 15.39
C SER A 90 0.33 -2.13 15.04
N GLY A 91 1.08 -2.62 16.04
CA GLY A 91 2.03 -3.73 15.90
C GLY A 91 1.34 -5.07 15.69
N ARG A 92 0.30 -5.39 16.48
CA ARG A 92 -0.54 -6.58 16.29
C ARG A 92 -1.23 -6.60 14.93
N LYS A 93 -1.72 -5.46 14.45
CA LYS A 93 -2.33 -5.35 13.12
C LYS A 93 -1.34 -5.70 12.01
N LEU A 94 -0.07 -5.30 12.15
CA LEU A 94 0.99 -5.67 11.21
C LEU A 94 1.32 -7.16 11.30
N LEU A 95 1.42 -7.71 12.53
CA LEU A 95 1.65 -9.13 12.74
C LEU A 95 0.56 -9.97 12.06
N ARG A 96 -0.72 -9.68 12.34
CA ARG A 96 -1.86 -10.38 11.71
C ARG A 96 -1.85 -10.27 10.19
N LEU A 97 -1.50 -9.10 9.65
CA LEU A 97 -1.37 -8.91 8.20
C LEU A 97 -0.31 -9.84 7.60
N LEU A 98 0.82 -10.03 8.27
CA LEU A 98 1.88 -10.94 7.81
C LEU A 98 1.48 -12.41 8.02
N GLU A 99 0.88 -12.75 9.16
CA GLU A 99 0.35 -14.10 9.45
C GLU A 99 -0.65 -14.52 8.37
N HIS A 100 -1.65 -13.67 8.07
CA HIS A 100 -2.63 -13.94 7.02
C HIS A 100 -2.02 -14.00 5.62
N ALA A 101 -1.04 -13.14 5.31
CA ALA A 101 -0.34 -13.23 4.03
C ALA A 101 0.37 -14.59 3.86
N ASN A 102 0.97 -15.11 4.94
CA ASN A 102 1.67 -16.38 4.98
C ASN A 102 0.74 -17.61 5.06
N GLU A 103 -0.48 -17.45 5.59
CA GLU A 103 -1.55 -18.46 5.55
C GLU A 103 -2.23 -18.54 4.17
N GLY A 104 -1.97 -17.54 3.31
CA GLY A 104 -2.47 -17.47 1.94
C GLY A 104 -3.80 -16.74 1.78
N TYR A 105 -4.14 -15.84 2.70
CA TYR A 105 -5.20 -14.85 2.46
C TYR A 105 -4.77 -13.90 1.35
N LYS A 106 -5.55 -13.88 0.27
CA LYS A 106 -5.18 -13.18 -0.98
C LYS A 106 -5.03 -11.68 -0.77
N LYS A 107 -6.01 -11.00 -0.15
CA LYS A 107 -5.94 -9.55 0.12
C LYS A 107 -4.75 -9.17 1.00
N ALA A 108 -4.46 -9.97 2.03
CA ALA A 108 -3.33 -9.72 2.93
C ALA A 108 -2.01 -9.82 2.17
N LEU A 109 -1.83 -10.87 1.38
CA LEU A 109 -0.63 -11.07 0.57
C LEU A 109 -0.49 -10.01 -0.53
N GLU A 110 -1.56 -9.71 -1.26
CA GLU A 110 -1.58 -8.62 -2.25
C GLU A 110 -1.14 -7.29 -1.62
N ARG A 111 -1.64 -6.98 -0.41
CA ARG A 111 -1.27 -5.77 0.32
C ARG A 111 0.20 -5.75 0.73
N VAL A 112 0.74 -6.88 1.20
CA VAL A 112 2.18 -7.00 1.49
C VAL A 112 2.99 -6.71 0.25
N LEU A 113 2.63 -7.31 -0.87
CA LEU A 113 3.38 -7.16 -2.10
C LEU A 113 3.26 -5.74 -2.68
N MET A 114 2.07 -5.13 -2.64
CA MET A 114 1.87 -3.73 -3.03
C MET A 114 2.75 -2.77 -2.21
N LEU A 115 2.94 -3.03 -0.91
CA LEU A 115 3.88 -2.26 -0.09
C LEU A 115 5.33 -2.52 -0.53
N SER A 116 5.70 -3.78 -0.78
CA SER A 116 7.07 -4.16 -1.13
C SER A 116 7.53 -3.68 -2.50
N TYR A 117 6.65 -3.65 -3.49
CA TYR A 117 6.93 -3.13 -4.84
C TYR A 117 6.59 -1.63 -4.95
N GLY A 118 6.30 -0.94 -3.83
CA GLY A 118 6.04 0.50 -3.85
C GLY A 118 4.83 0.92 -4.68
N ARG A 119 3.78 0.08 -4.74
CA ARG A 119 2.47 0.49 -5.27
C ARG A 119 1.67 1.27 -4.23
N ILE A 120 1.97 1.04 -2.95
CA ILE A 120 1.38 1.73 -1.79
C ILE A 120 2.50 2.10 -0.81
N GLY A 121 2.34 3.22 -0.10
CA GLY A 121 3.09 3.52 1.12
C GLY A 121 4.44 4.19 0.90
N VAL A 122 5.39 3.95 1.81
CA VAL A 122 6.65 4.73 1.85
C VAL A 122 7.50 4.52 0.61
N LYS A 123 7.63 3.27 0.12
CA LYS A 123 8.43 2.97 -1.07
C LYS A 123 7.86 3.62 -2.33
N GLN A 124 6.53 3.69 -2.47
CA GLN A 124 5.88 4.41 -3.56
C GLN A 124 6.31 5.89 -3.57
N HIS A 125 6.27 6.54 -2.41
CA HIS A 125 6.71 7.92 -2.28
C HIS A 125 8.21 8.08 -2.56
N LYS A 126 9.04 7.11 -2.17
CA LYS A 126 10.47 7.09 -2.46
C LYS A 126 10.73 7.02 -3.97
N LEU A 127 10.11 6.07 -4.67
CA LEU A 127 10.22 5.92 -6.13
C LEU A 127 9.72 7.17 -6.86
N TYR A 128 8.56 7.69 -6.46
CA TYR A 128 8.04 8.94 -7.04
C TYR A 128 8.95 10.14 -6.74
N SER A 129 9.56 10.22 -5.56
CA SER A 129 10.50 11.29 -5.24
C SER A 129 11.80 11.18 -6.04
N ALA A 130 12.24 9.96 -6.36
CA ALA A 130 13.38 9.73 -7.25
C ALA A 130 13.06 10.19 -8.68
N LEU A 131 11.89 9.82 -9.21
CA LEU A 131 11.43 10.32 -10.51
C LEU A 131 11.46 11.84 -10.61
N LEU A 132 10.93 12.53 -9.59
CA LEU A 132 10.91 14.00 -9.60
C LEU A 132 12.32 14.60 -9.61
N ARG A 133 13.32 13.93 -9.00
CA ARG A 133 14.72 14.35 -9.06
C ARG A 133 15.31 14.14 -10.45
N ASP A 134 15.02 13.01 -11.08
CA ASP A 134 15.57 12.67 -12.40
C ASP A 134 15.02 13.59 -13.52
N THR A 135 13.80 14.08 -13.34
CA THR A 135 13.13 14.94 -14.33
C THR A 135 13.20 16.42 -14.05
N GLY A 136 13.52 16.78 -12.80
CA GLY A 136 13.66 18.16 -12.40
C GLY A 136 15.09 18.59 -12.65
N ASP A 137 15.28 19.42 -13.67
CA ASP A 137 16.24 20.52 -13.77
C ASP A 137 17.07 20.74 -12.49
N ALA A 138 18.00 19.84 -12.21
CA ALA A 138 18.94 20.03 -11.12
C ALA A 138 19.92 21.09 -11.61
N LYS A 139 19.52 22.37 -11.51
CA LYS A 139 20.50 23.40 -11.19
C LYS A 139 21.20 22.87 -9.95
N GLN A 140 22.41 22.33 -10.14
CA GLN A 140 23.31 22.05 -9.05
C GLN A 140 23.39 23.36 -8.26
N LEU A 141 22.97 23.32 -6.99
CA LEU A 141 22.91 24.51 -6.15
C LEU A 141 24.34 24.85 -5.74
N ASN A 142 25.06 25.49 -6.66
CA ASN A 142 26.46 25.79 -6.50
C ASN A 142 26.67 27.14 -5.78
N THR A 143 25.63 27.99 -5.72
CA THR A 143 25.74 29.37 -5.20
C THR A 143 24.65 29.69 -4.17
N ASN A 144 25.00 30.45 -3.13
CA ASN A 144 24.06 30.97 -2.11
C ASN A 144 22.88 31.77 -2.72
N LYS A 145 23.08 32.39 -3.88
CA LYS A 145 22.03 33.11 -4.63
C LYS A 145 20.92 32.19 -5.15
N ASP A 146 21.26 30.97 -5.58
CA ASP A 146 20.25 29.98 -6.01
C ASP A 146 19.42 29.50 -4.82
N VAL A 147 20.03 29.44 -3.62
CA VAL A 147 19.36 29.09 -2.36
C VAL A 147 18.39 30.20 -1.95
N GLU A 148 18.80 31.47 -2.04
CA GLU A 148 17.93 32.63 -1.78
C GLU A 148 16.77 32.73 -2.79
N GLU A 149 17.00 32.43 -4.07
CA GLU A 149 15.96 32.44 -5.10
C GLU A 149 14.94 31.29 -4.91
N ILE A 150 15.41 30.14 -4.43
CA ILE A 150 14.56 29.00 -4.05
C ILE A 150 13.81 29.28 -2.74
N LEU A 151 14.44 29.95 -1.77
CA LEU A 151 13.77 30.38 -0.55
C LEU A 151 12.71 31.44 -0.87
N ALA A 152 13.00 32.42 -1.71
CA ALA A 152 12.03 33.40 -2.19
C ALA A 152 10.88 32.76 -2.98
N LYS A 153 11.16 31.79 -3.88
CA LYS A 153 10.15 30.98 -4.58
C LYS A 153 9.34 30.06 -3.66
N ASN A 154 9.95 29.52 -2.59
CA ASN A 154 9.27 28.66 -1.61
C ASN A 154 8.56 29.45 -0.50
N CYS A 155 8.92 30.72 -0.28
CA CYS A 155 8.23 31.65 0.62
C CYS A 155 6.88 32.12 0.03
N GLY A 156 6.69 31.98 -1.29
CA GLY A 156 5.38 32.04 -1.93
C GLY A 156 4.61 30.71 -1.76
N CYS A 157 3.39 30.79 -1.25
CA CYS A 157 2.53 29.63 -0.98
C CYS A 157 2.54 28.61 -2.13
N ARG A 158 2.96 27.36 -1.86
CA ARG A 158 3.23 26.26 -2.83
C ARG A 158 2.12 25.85 -3.82
N PHE A 159 1.00 26.56 -3.90
CA PHE A 159 -0.14 26.30 -4.80
C PHE A 159 -0.85 27.60 -5.22
N ASN A 160 -0.07 28.60 -5.67
CA ASN A 160 -0.59 29.88 -6.18
C ASN A 160 -1.42 29.71 -7.47
N LYS A 161 -2.01 30.80 -7.97
CA LYS A 161 -2.91 30.80 -9.13
C LYS A 161 -2.29 30.15 -10.37
N ASP A 162 -1.00 30.35 -10.59
CA ASP A 162 -0.27 29.84 -11.77
C ASP A 162 0.41 28.47 -11.54
N TRP A 163 0.19 27.87 -10.36
CA TRP A 163 0.75 26.55 -10.07
C TRP A 163 0.20 25.50 -11.03
N GLN A 164 1.12 24.79 -11.68
CA GLN A 164 0.86 23.60 -12.49
C GLN A 164 1.50 22.36 -11.86
N PRO A 165 0.87 21.18 -11.98
CA PRO A 165 1.48 19.94 -11.51
C PRO A 165 2.73 19.57 -12.31
N PRO A 166 3.70 18.85 -11.71
CA PRO A 166 4.88 18.35 -12.43
C PRO A 166 4.47 17.56 -13.68
N LYS A 167 5.13 17.83 -14.82
CA LYS A 167 4.82 17.20 -16.11
C LYS A 167 4.84 15.68 -16.04
N VAL A 168 5.85 15.12 -15.36
CA VAL A 168 6.00 13.68 -15.12
C VAL A 168 4.82 13.08 -14.39
N LEU A 169 4.31 13.76 -13.36
CA LEU A 169 3.15 13.29 -12.62
C LEU A 169 1.94 13.19 -13.55
N VAL A 170 1.74 14.20 -14.39
CA VAL A 170 0.64 14.24 -15.37
C VAL A 170 0.80 13.13 -16.41
N GLU A 171 2.00 12.89 -16.92
CA GLU A 171 2.29 11.86 -17.92
C GLU A 171 2.06 10.45 -17.37
N VAL A 172 2.58 10.15 -16.17
CA VAL A 172 2.36 8.84 -15.52
C VAL A 172 0.86 8.64 -15.26
N LEU A 173 0.15 9.66 -14.79
CA LEU A 173 -1.29 9.56 -14.53
C LEU A 173 -2.12 9.42 -15.82
N LYS A 174 -1.71 10.07 -16.93
CA LYS A 174 -2.30 9.85 -18.26
C LYS A 174 -2.10 8.40 -18.70
N ALA A 175 -0.89 7.87 -18.57
CA ALA A 175 -0.60 6.47 -18.89
C ALA A 175 -1.40 5.50 -18.00
N GLN A 176 -1.51 5.80 -16.70
CA GLN A 176 -2.26 5.01 -15.73
C GLN A 176 -3.76 5.00 -16.07
N ARG A 177 -4.32 6.13 -16.53
CA ARG A 177 -5.71 6.22 -16.96
C ARG A 177 -5.99 5.34 -18.18
N ASN A 178 -5.02 5.19 -19.08
CA ASN A 178 -5.18 4.39 -20.29
C ASN A 178 -4.99 2.88 -20.04
N SER A 179 -4.51 2.47 -18.87
CA SER A 179 -4.31 1.05 -18.54
C SER A 179 -5.61 0.41 -18.02
N PRO A 180 -6.14 -0.65 -18.67
CA PRO A 180 -7.39 -1.28 -18.25
C PRO A 180 -7.28 -1.94 -16.86
N TYR A 181 -6.13 -2.53 -16.54
CA TYR A 181 -5.90 -3.22 -15.27
C TYR A 181 -5.93 -2.27 -14.07
N VAL A 182 -5.49 -1.03 -14.24
CA VAL A 182 -5.54 -0.03 -13.16
C VAL A 182 -6.96 0.52 -12.99
N GLN A 183 -7.74 0.61 -14.07
CA GLN A 183 -9.14 1.09 -14.01
C GLN A 183 -10.08 0.13 -13.29
N VAL A 184 -9.94 -1.18 -13.53
CA VAL A 184 -10.77 -2.23 -12.90
C VAL A 184 -10.52 -2.34 -11.39
N ASP A 185 -9.37 -1.86 -10.94
CA ASP A 185 -8.94 -2.04 -9.58
C ASP A 185 -9.65 -1.09 -8.60
N ARG A 186 -10.57 -1.65 -7.81
CA ARG A 186 -11.35 -0.91 -6.80
C ARG A 186 -10.50 -0.27 -5.69
N SER A 187 -9.18 -0.57 -5.62
CA SER A 187 -8.31 -0.03 -4.58
C SER A 187 -7.90 1.43 -4.84
N THR A 188 -7.88 1.87 -6.10
CA THR A 188 -7.55 3.26 -6.46
C THR A 188 -8.81 4.14 -6.45
N ARG A 189 -9.01 4.91 -5.38
CA ARG A 189 -10.15 5.84 -5.26
C ARG A 189 -9.98 7.13 -6.08
N PHE A 190 -8.77 7.44 -6.53
CA PHE A 190 -8.51 8.67 -7.27
C PHE A 190 -8.59 8.41 -8.78
N LYS A 191 -9.58 9.01 -9.43
CA LYS A 191 -9.72 9.01 -10.89
C LYS A 191 -9.06 10.28 -11.43
N PHE A 192 -7.97 10.12 -12.17
CA PHE A 192 -7.24 11.25 -12.74
C PHE A 192 -8.05 11.91 -13.87
N ASN A 193 -8.20 13.24 -13.78
CA ASN A 193 -8.69 14.09 -14.85
C ASN A 193 -7.59 15.08 -15.25
N PRO A 194 -7.31 15.26 -16.56
CA PRO A 194 -6.23 16.11 -17.04
C PRO A 194 -6.46 17.59 -16.77
N LYS A 195 -7.73 18.02 -16.67
CA LYS A 195 -8.13 19.37 -16.28
C LYS A 195 -8.65 19.32 -14.85
N LEU A 196 -8.17 20.23 -14.01
CA LEU A 196 -8.71 20.47 -12.67
C LEU A 196 -10.10 21.09 -12.80
N GLN A 197 -11.15 20.36 -12.43
CA GLN A 197 -12.52 20.87 -12.37
C GLN A 197 -12.67 21.76 -11.14
N ILE A 198 -12.24 23.02 -11.27
CA ILE A 198 -12.44 24.03 -10.23
C ILE A 198 -13.43 25.04 -10.79
N PRO A 199 -14.59 25.24 -10.15
CA PRO A 199 -15.55 26.24 -10.60
C PRO A 199 -14.91 27.64 -10.52
N THR A 200 -15.24 28.51 -11.47
CA THR A 200 -14.75 29.90 -11.49
C THR A 200 -15.43 30.74 -10.40
N LEU A 201 -16.74 30.51 -10.22
CA LEU A 201 -17.58 31.23 -9.26
C LEU A 201 -17.98 30.34 -8.07
N ASN A 202 -18.25 30.95 -6.93
CA ASN A 202 -18.81 30.32 -5.75
C ASN A 202 -20.36 30.31 -5.82
N SER A 203 -21.01 29.79 -4.77
CA SER A 203 -22.48 29.75 -4.67
C SER A 203 -23.16 31.13 -4.65
N TRP A 204 -22.42 32.19 -4.35
CA TRP A 204 -22.88 33.59 -4.40
C TRP A 204 -22.48 34.30 -5.69
N LEU A 205 -22.09 33.55 -6.73
CA LEU A 205 -21.65 34.07 -8.03
C LEU A 205 -20.43 35.02 -7.96
N LYS A 206 -19.66 34.97 -6.87
CA LYS A 206 -18.39 35.70 -6.71
C LYS A 206 -17.22 34.81 -7.16
N PRO A 207 -16.08 35.36 -7.57
CA PRO A 207 -14.90 34.56 -7.90
C PRO A 207 -14.49 33.69 -6.70
N MET A 208 -14.03 32.47 -6.98
CA MET A 208 -13.58 31.55 -5.93
C MET A 208 -12.42 32.16 -5.12
N PRO A 209 -12.49 32.13 -3.77
CA PRO A 209 -11.46 32.75 -2.94
C PRO A 209 -10.11 32.02 -3.11
N GLU A 210 -9.02 32.78 -3.13
CA GLU A 210 -7.68 32.26 -3.44
C GLU A 210 -7.23 31.14 -2.48
N VAL A 211 -7.56 31.29 -1.19
CA VAL A 211 -7.28 30.27 -0.17
C VAL A 211 -7.98 28.95 -0.49
N ARG A 212 -9.21 29.00 -1.02
CA ARG A 212 -9.96 27.81 -1.43
C ARG A 212 -9.36 27.18 -2.67
N LEU A 213 -8.99 27.98 -3.67
CA LEU A 213 -8.27 27.49 -4.87
C LEU A 213 -6.98 26.76 -4.49
N ARG A 214 -6.19 27.36 -3.59
CA ARG A 214 -4.95 26.78 -3.05
C ARG A 214 -5.21 25.45 -2.36
N ASN A 215 -6.22 25.37 -1.51
CA ASN A 215 -6.58 24.14 -0.81
C ASN A 215 -7.09 23.04 -1.75
N LEU A 216 -7.87 23.39 -2.78
CA LEU A 216 -8.32 22.45 -3.80
C LEU A 216 -7.13 21.88 -4.59
N LYS A 217 -6.22 22.75 -5.04
CA LYS A 217 -4.97 22.34 -5.72
C LYS A 217 -4.11 21.45 -4.83
N ARG A 218 -3.91 21.82 -3.56
CA ARG A 218 -3.17 21.02 -2.57
C ARG A 218 -3.80 19.64 -2.37
N GLN A 219 -5.12 19.61 -2.18
CA GLN A 219 -5.85 18.36 -1.95
C GLN A 219 -5.79 17.45 -3.18
N TRP A 220 -5.97 18.02 -4.38
CA TRP A 220 -5.82 17.29 -5.63
C TRP A 220 -4.39 16.74 -5.77
N TYR A 221 -3.36 17.55 -5.54
CA TYR A 221 -1.98 17.13 -5.65
C TYR A 221 -1.64 16.02 -4.66
N ASN A 222 -2.11 16.10 -3.41
CA ASN A 222 -1.90 15.06 -2.41
C ASN A 222 -2.60 13.74 -2.79
N ARG A 223 -3.81 13.81 -3.36
CA ARG A 223 -4.52 12.62 -3.88
C ARG A 223 -3.80 12.04 -5.11
N ALA A 224 -3.38 12.87 -6.05
CA ALA A 224 -2.61 12.46 -7.22
C ALA A 224 -1.28 11.81 -6.81
N LYS A 225 -0.51 12.45 -5.92
CA LYS A 225 0.78 11.95 -5.39
C LYS A 225 0.65 10.63 -4.63
N SER A 226 -0.47 10.39 -3.95
CA SER A 226 -0.71 9.12 -3.24
C SER A 226 -1.25 8.02 -4.15
N SER A 227 -1.80 8.38 -5.32
CA SER A 227 -2.39 7.44 -6.28
C SER A 227 -1.49 7.11 -7.48
N VAL A 228 -0.46 7.91 -7.73
CA VAL A 228 0.47 7.72 -8.86
C VAL A 228 1.28 6.44 -8.66
N LEU A 229 1.40 5.64 -9.72
CA LEU A 229 2.21 4.44 -9.72
C LEU A 229 3.54 4.72 -10.43
N PRO A 230 4.66 4.90 -9.71
CA PRO A 230 5.97 5.11 -10.34
C PRO A 230 6.51 3.80 -10.95
N PRO A 231 7.43 3.85 -11.93
CA PRO A 231 8.12 2.67 -12.42
C PRO A 231 8.94 2.04 -11.30
N LEU A 232 9.17 0.73 -11.42
CA LEU A 232 9.99 -0.02 -10.48
C LEU A 232 11.48 0.20 -10.75
N ASP A 233 12.31 -0.09 -9.75
CA ASP A 233 13.74 -0.24 -9.96
C ASP A 233 13.99 -1.39 -10.94
N PRO A 234 14.95 -1.27 -11.89
CA PRO A 234 15.15 -2.25 -12.96
C PRO A 234 15.50 -3.64 -12.40
N SER A 235 16.31 -3.70 -11.33
CA SER A 235 16.66 -4.96 -10.66
C SER A 235 15.45 -5.69 -10.08
N GLU A 236 14.50 -4.96 -9.49
CA GLU A 236 13.27 -5.54 -8.94
C GLU A 236 12.29 -5.96 -10.04
N TRP A 237 12.26 -5.19 -11.13
CA TRP A 237 11.49 -5.52 -12.31
C TRP A 237 11.93 -6.84 -12.92
N ASP A 238 13.24 -7.04 -13.10
CA ASP A 238 13.80 -8.25 -13.68
C ASP A 238 13.50 -9.49 -12.82
N ILE A 239 13.54 -9.34 -11.50
CA ILE A 239 13.13 -10.41 -10.57
C ILE A 239 11.64 -10.73 -10.73
N LEU A 240 10.77 -9.72 -10.79
CA LEU A 240 9.33 -9.92 -10.96
C LEU A 240 9.01 -10.63 -12.28
N VAL A 241 9.61 -10.17 -13.38
CA VAL A 241 9.48 -10.79 -14.70
C VAL A 241 10.04 -12.22 -14.69
N GLY A 242 11.18 -12.42 -14.03
CA GLY A 242 11.80 -13.74 -13.90
C GLY A 242 10.96 -14.73 -13.08
N LEU A 243 10.26 -14.25 -12.04
CA LEU A 243 9.30 -15.07 -11.27
C LEU A 243 8.08 -15.45 -12.11
N LEU A 244 7.57 -14.53 -12.92
CA LEU A 244 6.44 -14.75 -13.84
C LEU A 244 6.79 -15.75 -14.95
N ARG A 245 7.94 -15.57 -15.61
CA ARG A 245 8.44 -16.48 -16.65
C ARG A 245 8.92 -17.80 -16.08
N GLY A 246 9.34 -17.79 -14.82
CA GLY A 246 9.90 -18.92 -14.11
C GLY A 246 11.37 -19.20 -14.34
N THR A 247 12.10 -18.20 -14.86
CA THR A 247 13.57 -18.21 -14.89
C THR A 247 14.15 -18.19 -13.48
N VAL A 248 13.49 -17.46 -12.56
CA VAL A 248 13.88 -17.45 -11.15
C VAL A 248 13.23 -18.64 -10.43
N PRO A 249 14.03 -19.53 -9.79
CA PRO A 249 13.49 -20.64 -9.05
C PRO A 249 12.70 -20.14 -7.85
N TRP A 250 11.47 -20.63 -7.71
CA TRP A 250 10.59 -20.27 -6.61
C TRP A 250 10.08 -21.53 -5.92
N ARG A 251 10.16 -21.54 -4.59
CA ARG A 251 9.63 -22.59 -3.73
C ARG A 251 8.80 -21.96 -2.60
N PRO A 252 7.70 -22.60 -2.20
CA PRO A 252 6.92 -22.11 -1.07
C PRO A 252 7.77 -22.17 0.21
N PRO A 253 7.69 -21.12 1.05
CA PRO A 253 8.45 -21.07 2.30
C PRO A 253 7.89 -22.08 3.30
N VAL A 254 8.78 -22.83 3.97
CA VAL A 254 8.41 -23.78 5.02
C VAL A 254 8.39 -23.06 6.37
N ARG A 255 7.26 -23.13 7.07
CA ARG A 255 7.12 -22.60 8.43
C ARG A 255 7.80 -23.53 9.42
N ARG A 256 8.56 -22.97 10.36
CA ARG A 256 9.03 -23.74 11.53
C ARG A 256 7.83 -24.05 12.40
N GLN A 257 7.66 -25.32 12.76
CA GLN A 257 6.68 -25.70 13.77
C GLN A 257 7.11 -25.15 15.12
N LYS A 258 6.14 -24.69 15.93
CA LYS A 258 6.43 -24.34 17.32
C LYS A 258 6.79 -25.63 18.04
N VAL A 259 8.00 -25.70 18.61
CA VAL A 259 8.36 -26.78 19.52
C VAL A 259 7.38 -26.70 20.71
N PRO A 260 6.66 -27.78 21.03
CA PRO A 260 5.83 -27.82 22.23
C PRO A 260 6.72 -27.50 23.43
N SER A 261 6.44 -26.40 24.14
CA SER A 261 7.15 -26.11 25.38
C SER A 261 6.63 -27.07 26.44
N PRO A 262 7.49 -27.81 27.17
CA PRO A 262 7.05 -28.75 28.20
C PRO A 262 6.26 -28.07 29.35
N LEU A 263 6.34 -26.74 29.47
CA LEU A 263 5.59 -25.94 30.45
C LEU A 263 4.18 -25.56 29.98
N THR A 264 3.85 -25.78 28.71
CA THR A 264 2.50 -25.52 28.19
C THR A 264 1.85 -26.87 28.06
N PRO A 265 0.85 -27.23 28.88
CA PRO A 265 0.13 -28.47 28.67
C PRO A 265 -0.40 -28.47 27.22
N PRO A 266 -0.47 -29.63 26.56
CA PRO A 266 -1.24 -29.73 25.32
C PRO A 266 -2.61 -29.09 25.59
N PRO A 267 -3.23 -28.38 24.61
CA PRO A 267 -4.58 -27.87 24.81
C PRO A 267 -5.41 -29.07 25.26
N THR A 268 -5.84 -29.07 26.53
CA THR A 268 -6.73 -30.10 27.04
C THR A 268 -7.90 -30.07 26.10
N GLU A 269 -8.06 -31.11 25.27
CA GLU A 269 -9.24 -31.27 24.44
C GLU A 269 -10.38 -31.45 25.44
N LEU A 270 -10.97 -30.31 25.84
CA LEU A 270 -12.07 -30.27 26.79
C LEU A 270 -13.12 -31.26 26.29
N SER A 271 -13.63 -32.09 27.19
CA SER A 271 -14.73 -32.99 26.84
C SER A 271 -15.83 -32.16 26.15
N PRO A 272 -16.51 -32.70 25.12
CA PRO A 272 -17.59 -31.97 24.44
C PRO A 272 -18.59 -31.34 25.42
N LEU A 273 -18.86 -32.02 26.54
CA LEU A 273 -19.69 -31.53 27.63
C LEU A 273 -19.09 -30.34 28.37
N GLU A 274 -17.80 -30.36 28.70
CA GLU A 274 -17.10 -29.23 29.34
C GLU A 274 -17.06 -28.00 28.43
N SER A 275 -16.83 -28.21 27.13
CA SER A 275 -16.84 -27.13 26.14
C SER A 275 -18.23 -26.48 26.04
N PHE A 276 -19.29 -27.30 26.13
CA PHE A 276 -20.68 -26.87 26.12
C PHE A 276 -21.07 -26.12 27.40
N LEU A 277 -20.65 -26.62 28.57
CA LEU A 277 -20.90 -25.95 29.85
C LEU A 277 -20.19 -24.59 29.95
N LEU A 278 -18.98 -24.46 29.40
CA LEU A 278 -18.20 -23.22 29.44
C LEU A 278 -18.62 -22.20 28.38
N GLN A 279 -18.85 -22.63 27.14
CA GLN A 279 -19.08 -21.73 26.00
C GLN A 279 -20.54 -21.69 25.53
N GLY A 280 -21.39 -22.57 26.06
CA GLY A 280 -22.77 -22.76 25.62
C GLY A 280 -22.88 -23.56 24.31
N ALA A 281 -24.08 -23.57 23.74
CA ALA A 281 -24.34 -24.17 22.44
C ALA A 281 -23.52 -23.45 21.35
N GLN A 282 -22.45 -24.09 20.89
CA GLN A 282 -21.65 -23.55 19.79
C GLN A 282 -22.44 -23.65 18.49
N LYS A 283 -22.43 -22.58 17.70
CA LYS A 283 -22.87 -22.67 16.31
C LYS A 283 -22.00 -23.72 15.62
N GLY A 284 -22.59 -24.54 14.74
CA GLY A 284 -21.85 -25.50 13.94
C GLY A 284 -20.80 -24.83 13.04
N VAL A 285 -20.20 -25.57 12.12
CA VAL A 285 -19.20 -25.03 11.19
C VAL A 285 -19.85 -23.96 10.28
N THR A 286 -19.83 -22.70 10.72
CA THR A 286 -20.33 -21.57 9.94
C THR A 286 -19.21 -21.00 9.05
N PHE A 287 -19.62 -20.35 7.96
CA PHE A 287 -18.69 -19.60 7.11
C PHE A 287 -18.32 -18.23 7.68
N ASP A 288 -18.79 -17.88 8.89
CA ASP A 288 -18.48 -16.62 9.58
C ASP A 288 -16.96 -16.32 9.65
N PRO A 289 -16.06 -17.31 9.91
CA PRO A 289 -14.62 -17.06 9.92
C PRO A 289 -14.03 -16.70 8.55
N TYR A 290 -14.76 -16.94 7.46
CA TYR A 290 -14.31 -16.76 6.08
C TYR A 290 -14.96 -15.54 5.37
N VAL A 291 -15.71 -14.71 6.11
CA VAL A 291 -16.35 -13.50 5.57
C VAL A 291 -15.32 -12.55 4.94
N ASP A 292 -14.14 -12.43 5.54
CA ASP A 292 -13.07 -11.57 5.03
C ASP A 292 -12.28 -12.20 3.88
N GLU A 293 -12.16 -13.54 3.86
CA GLU A 293 -11.67 -14.41 2.78
C GLU A 293 -11.45 -15.86 3.23
N ARG A 294 -11.34 -16.79 2.25
CA ARG A 294 -10.86 -18.16 2.49
C ARG A 294 -9.33 -18.23 2.30
N PRO A 295 -8.56 -18.84 3.20
CA PRO A 295 -7.13 -19.02 3.02
C PRO A 295 -6.83 -19.95 1.84
N HIS A 296 -5.91 -19.54 0.97
CA HIS A 296 -5.44 -20.36 -0.15
C HIS A 296 -4.15 -21.10 0.20
N ARG A 297 -3.97 -22.32 -0.29
CA ARG A 297 -2.65 -22.95 -0.27
C ARG A 297 -1.70 -22.17 -1.18
N ILE A 298 -0.57 -21.72 -0.64
CA ILE A 298 0.45 -20.96 -1.38
C ILE A 298 1.11 -21.89 -2.40
N THR A 299 0.58 -21.86 -3.62
CA THR A 299 1.10 -22.58 -4.79
C THR A 299 1.71 -21.61 -5.79
N ARG A 300 2.53 -22.12 -6.72
CA ARG A 300 3.11 -21.29 -7.77
C ARG A 300 2.03 -20.61 -8.61
N ARG A 301 0.98 -21.35 -9.00
CA ARG A 301 -0.16 -20.81 -9.76
C ARG A 301 -0.88 -19.68 -9.02
N PHE A 302 -1.03 -19.80 -7.70
CA PHE A 302 -1.58 -18.73 -6.87
C PHE A 302 -0.67 -17.49 -6.89
N MET A 303 0.63 -17.68 -6.67
CA MET A 303 1.60 -16.57 -6.69
C MET A 303 1.70 -15.88 -8.04
N VAL A 304 1.70 -16.62 -9.15
CA VAL A 304 1.73 -16.06 -10.50
C VAL A 304 0.57 -15.08 -10.71
N ARG A 305 -0.65 -15.41 -10.29
CA ARG A 305 -1.80 -14.50 -10.38
C ARG A 305 -1.63 -13.22 -9.56
N VAL A 306 -0.98 -13.33 -8.39
CA VAL A 306 -0.74 -12.19 -7.52
C VAL A 306 0.39 -11.30 -8.08
N TRP A 307 1.47 -11.91 -8.60
CA TRP A 307 2.54 -11.21 -9.29
C TRP A 307 2.07 -10.55 -10.57
N GLU A 308 1.22 -11.21 -11.36
CA GLU A 308 0.59 -10.63 -12.55
C GLU A 308 -0.13 -9.33 -12.17
N LYS A 309 -0.90 -9.33 -11.08
CA LYS A 309 -1.59 -8.11 -10.62
C LYS A 309 -0.63 -6.95 -10.33
N ILE A 310 0.55 -7.24 -9.79
CA ILE A 310 1.57 -6.21 -9.50
C ILE A 310 2.24 -5.74 -10.79
N TYR A 311 2.58 -6.68 -11.67
CA TYR A 311 3.20 -6.43 -12.96
C TYR A 311 2.36 -5.47 -13.82
N HIS A 312 1.04 -5.69 -13.90
CA HIS A 312 0.13 -4.80 -14.62
C HIS A 312 -0.07 -3.43 -13.95
N ARG A 313 0.37 -3.25 -12.70
CA ARG A 313 0.38 -1.98 -11.95
C ARG A 313 1.74 -1.29 -11.95
N SER A 314 2.75 -1.87 -12.57
CA SER A 314 4.07 -1.29 -12.67
C SER A 314 4.29 -0.74 -14.07
N PRO A 315 4.36 0.59 -14.24
CA PRO A 315 4.69 1.16 -15.53
C PRO A 315 6.17 0.94 -15.85
N LEU A 316 6.44 0.87 -17.13
CA LEU A 316 7.75 0.89 -17.74
C LEU A 316 8.07 2.31 -18.21
N ARG A 317 9.31 2.74 -17.94
CA ARG A 317 9.88 3.93 -18.54
C ARG A 317 10.34 3.56 -19.94
N VAL A 318 9.82 4.25 -20.96
CA VAL A 318 10.15 4.03 -22.36
C VAL A 318 10.67 5.35 -22.92
N GLU A 319 11.89 5.32 -23.45
CA GLU A 319 12.49 6.47 -24.11
C GLU A 319 12.00 6.50 -25.55
N THR A 320 11.36 7.60 -25.93
CA THR A 320 10.91 7.86 -27.30
C THR A 320 11.65 9.07 -27.85
N PRO A 321 11.75 9.25 -29.18
CA PRO A 321 12.41 10.42 -29.75
C PRO A 321 11.76 11.75 -29.30
N GLN A 322 10.50 11.72 -28.86
CA GLN A 322 9.76 12.88 -28.33
C GLN A 322 9.93 13.07 -26.81
N GLY A 323 10.79 12.29 -26.15
CA GLY A 323 11.02 12.31 -24.72
C GLY A 323 10.60 11.03 -23.99
N ILE A 324 10.52 11.11 -22.67
CA ILE A 324 10.21 9.96 -21.81
C ILE A 324 8.71 9.74 -21.81
N ARG A 325 8.27 8.51 -22.11
CA ARG A 325 6.88 8.07 -21.99
C ARG A 325 6.77 6.90 -21.03
N TYR A 326 5.60 6.76 -20.43
CA TYR A 326 5.30 5.65 -19.53
C TYR A 326 4.28 4.71 -20.18
N LYS A 327 4.56 3.41 -20.17
CA LYS A 327 3.66 2.38 -20.70
C LYS A 327 3.41 1.33 -19.62
N PHE A 328 2.16 0.90 -19.47
CA PHE A 328 1.83 -0.24 -18.62
C PHE A 328 1.84 -1.52 -19.44
N PRO A 329 2.28 -2.66 -18.88
CA PRO A 329 2.16 -3.94 -19.56
C PRO A 329 0.70 -4.28 -19.82
N THR A 330 0.42 -4.75 -21.03
CA THR A 330 -0.92 -5.17 -21.47
C THR A 330 -1.03 -6.66 -21.75
N ASP A 331 0.07 -7.41 -21.75
CA ASP A 331 0.11 -8.76 -22.33
C ASP A 331 -0.14 -9.94 -21.39
N ARG A 332 -1.11 -10.75 -21.83
CA ARG A 332 -1.23 -12.22 -21.96
C ARG A 332 -2.70 -12.66 -21.85
N ARG A 333 -3.55 -11.83 -21.23
CA ARG A 333 -4.99 -12.05 -21.02
C ARG A 333 -5.74 -10.72 -20.89
N SER A 334 -5.47 -9.75 -21.75
CA SER A 334 -6.47 -8.69 -21.92
C SER A 334 -7.81 -9.38 -22.20
N PRO A 335 -8.94 -8.90 -21.65
CA PRO A 335 -10.23 -9.36 -22.14
C PRO A 335 -10.18 -9.27 -23.66
N PRO A 336 -10.66 -10.29 -24.40
CA PRO A 336 -10.68 -10.23 -25.85
C PRO A 336 -11.30 -8.89 -26.24
N LEU A 337 -10.70 -8.17 -27.20
CA LEU A 337 -11.26 -6.91 -27.67
C LEU A 337 -12.73 -7.19 -28.03
N THR A 338 -13.65 -6.70 -27.21
CA THR A 338 -15.07 -6.74 -27.52
C THR A 338 -15.29 -5.64 -28.54
N LEU A 339 -15.35 -6.01 -29.82
CA LEU A 339 -15.85 -5.10 -30.84
C LEU A 339 -17.33 -4.86 -30.54
N ALA A 340 -17.69 -3.61 -30.25
CA ALA A 340 -19.09 -3.22 -30.17
C ALA A 340 -19.64 -3.17 -31.58
N VAL A 341 -20.23 -4.28 -32.03
CA VAL A 341 -20.95 -4.35 -33.32
C VAL A 341 -22.24 -3.55 -33.16
N ARG A 342 -22.55 -2.69 -34.13
CA ARG A 342 -23.83 -1.96 -34.13
C ARG A 342 -24.97 -2.96 -34.29
N SER A 343 -26.14 -2.70 -33.69
CA SER A 343 -27.26 -3.65 -33.72
C SER A 343 -27.69 -4.04 -35.15
N GLU A 344 -27.50 -3.15 -36.11
CA GLU A 344 -27.80 -3.38 -37.53
C GLU A 344 -26.80 -4.35 -38.18
N GLU A 345 -25.51 -4.24 -37.84
CA GLU A 345 -24.43 -5.09 -38.34
C GLU A 345 -24.41 -6.47 -37.66
N ALA A 346 -25.05 -6.60 -36.48
CA ALA A 346 -25.12 -7.85 -35.73
C ALA A 346 -26.01 -8.90 -36.42
N ASN A 347 -27.04 -8.46 -37.14
CA ASN A 347 -27.95 -9.37 -37.84
C ASN A 347 -27.27 -10.07 -39.02
N CYS A 348 -26.39 -9.37 -39.73
CA CYS A 348 -25.67 -9.92 -40.89
C CYS A 348 -24.49 -10.82 -40.50
N LEU A 349 -24.11 -10.87 -39.22
CA LEU A 349 -22.94 -11.63 -38.74
C LEU A 349 -23.11 -13.14 -38.92
N PHE A 350 -24.35 -13.61 -39.00
CA PHE A 350 -24.73 -15.02 -39.15
C PHE A 350 -25.45 -15.30 -40.48
N ASP A 351 -25.40 -14.37 -41.44
CA ASP A 351 -25.93 -14.64 -42.78
C ASP A 351 -25.17 -15.82 -43.41
N GLY A 352 -25.91 -16.84 -43.83
CA GLY A 352 -25.34 -18.09 -44.34
C GLY A 352 -25.05 -19.14 -43.28
N VAL A 353 -25.54 -18.99 -42.05
CA VAL A 353 -25.45 -19.99 -40.98
C VAL A 353 -26.85 -20.44 -40.55
N ASP A 354 -27.13 -21.74 -40.64
CA ASP A 354 -28.41 -22.32 -40.19
C ASP A 354 -28.57 -22.21 -38.66
N GLN A 355 -29.80 -22.40 -38.16
CA GLN A 355 -30.13 -22.48 -36.73
C GLN A 355 -29.30 -23.48 -35.90
N TYR A 356 -28.58 -24.39 -36.57
CA TYR A 356 -27.68 -25.38 -35.97
C TYR A 356 -26.18 -25.02 -36.08
N GLY A 357 -25.84 -23.81 -36.56
CA GLY A 357 -24.45 -23.34 -36.67
C GLY A 357 -23.69 -23.88 -37.89
N ARG A 358 -24.37 -24.32 -38.94
CA ARG A 358 -23.75 -24.90 -40.16
C ARG A 358 -23.78 -23.89 -41.30
N ILE A 359 -22.70 -23.82 -42.08
CA ILE A 359 -22.58 -22.94 -43.24
C ILE A 359 -23.47 -23.47 -44.36
N VAL A 360 -24.39 -22.64 -44.85
CA VAL A 360 -25.26 -22.97 -45.99
C VAL A 360 -24.44 -22.76 -47.26
N GLU A 361 -23.93 -23.85 -47.84
CA GLU A 361 -23.28 -23.79 -49.16
C GLU A 361 -24.32 -23.35 -50.20
N SER A 362 -24.12 -22.17 -50.78
CA SER A 362 -24.90 -21.73 -51.93
C SER A 362 -24.56 -22.65 -53.11
N ARG A 363 -25.45 -23.59 -53.42
CA ARG A 363 -25.44 -24.30 -54.69
C ARG A 363 -25.63 -23.26 -55.80
N THR A 364 -24.53 -22.90 -56.44
CA THR A 364 -24.51 -22.16 -57.70
C THR A 364 -25.17 -23.04 -58.76
N GLN A 365 -26.27 -22.55 -59.36
CA GLN A 365 -26.86 -23.07 -60.59
C GLN A 365 -26.41 -22.21 -61.75
#